data_AF-A0A7Z3DWT5-F1
#
_entry.id   AF-A0A7Z3DWT5-F1
#
_cell.length_a   1.000
_cell.length_b   1.000
_cell.length_c   1.000
_cell.angle_alpha   90.00
_cell.angle_beta   90.00
_cell.angle_gamma   90.00
#
_symmetry.space_group_name_H-M   'P 1'
#
loop_
_entity.id
_entity.type
_entity.pdbx_description
1 polymer ?
#
loop_
_entity_poly.entity_id
_entity_poly.type
_entity_poly.pdbx_seq_one_letter_code
_entity_poly.pdbx_strand_id
1 'polypeptide(L)'
;MNKNIKNVLLIAELLSGRLLHDFANSMNGIIFSLEEFEECDKDDITYKEALLLLRESSNDLINKHKVMKQAYSSSEDNYNFCQTKSNIENYLLKKK
;
A
#
# COMPACT_ATOMS: atom_id res chain seq x y z
N MET A 1 32.21 -4.79 -8.33
CA MET A 1 31.08 -4.15 -7.62
C MET A 1 31.49 -3.87 -6.17
N ASN A 2 31.41 -2.63 -5.70
CA ASN A 2 31.90 -2.20 -4.38
C ASN A 2 31.13 -2.91 -3.24
N LYS A 3 31.82 -3.35 -2.17
CA LYS A 3 31.23 -4.07 -1.03
C LYS A 3 30.08 -3.28 -0.38
N ASN A 4 30.18 -1.94 -0.36
CA ASN A 4 29.10 -1.07 0.12
C ASN A 4 27.83 -1.14 -0.72
N ILE A 5 27.95 -1.28 -2.05
CA ILE A 5 26.79 -1.40 -2.95
C ILE A 5 26.08 -2.74 -2.71
N LYS A 6 26.82 -3.83 -2.50
CA LYS A 6 26.25 -5.15 -2.15
C LYS A 6 25.44 -5.09 -0.84
N ASN A 7 25.96 -4.41 0.17
CA ASN A 7 25.27 -4.28 1.46
C ASN A 7 23.97 -3.46 1.34
N VAL A 8 23.98 -2.36 0.58
CA VAL A 8 22.79 -1.54 0.35
C VAL A 8 21.72 -2.31 -0.41
N LEU A 9 22.09 -3.08 -1.44
CA LEU A 9 21.16 -3.92 -2.19
C LEU A 9 20.53 -5.01 -1.32
N LEU A 10 21.33 -5.70 -0.51
CA LEU A 10 20.83 -6.73 0.41
C LEU A 10 19.86 -6.13 1.45
N ILE A 11 20.18 -4.96 2.01
CA ILE A 11 19.29 -4.25 2.94
C ILE A 11 17.98 -3.87 2.24
N ALA A 12 18.05 -3.37 1.01
CA ALA A 12 16.87 -3.01 0.23
C ALA A 12 15.99 -4.24 -0.08
N GLU A 13 16.59 -5.38 -0.43
CA GLU A 13 15.87 -6.65 -0.64
C GLU A 13 15.17 -7.12 0.65
N LEU A 14 15.87 -7.13 1.78
CA LEU A 14 15.31 -7.54 3.06
C LEU A 14 14.14 -6.64 3.50
N LEU A 15 14.30 -5.32 3.34
CA LEU A 15 13.24 -4.36 3.62
C LEU A 15 12.04 -4.56 2.69
N SER A 16 12.28 -4.78 1.40
CA SER A 16 11.23 -5.04 0.42
C SER A 16 10.45 -6.30 0.77
N GLY A 17 11.15 -7.38 1.11
CA GLY A 17 10.53 -8.65 1.50
C GLY A 17 9.65 -8.51 2.72
N ARG A 18 10.11 -7.80 3.76
CA ARG A 18 9.31 -7.52 4.96
C ARG A 18 8.07 -6.71 4.65
N LEU A 19 8.20 -5.64 3.87
CA LEU A 19 7.08 -4.79 3.52
C LEU A 19 6.03 -5.52 2.66
N LEU A 20 6.47 -6.37 1.73
CA LEU A 20 5.56 -7.21 0.93
C LEU A 20 4.83 -8.25 1.78
N HIS A 21 5.51 -8.85 2.75
CA HIS A 21 4.91 -9.77 3.71
C HIS A 21 3.84 -9.07 4.56
N ASP A 22 4.17 -7.90 5.11
CA ASP A 22 3.22 -7.13 5.93
C ASP A 22 2.01 -6.67 5.09
N PHE A 23 2.23 -6.33 3.82
CA PHE A 23 1.16 -6.05 2.86
C PHE A 23 0.25 -7.26 2.63
N ALA A 24 0.83 -8.43 2.35
CA ALA A 24 0.09 -9.66 2.11
C ALA A 24 -0.76 -10.06 3.33
N ASN A 25 -0.19 -9.99 4.53
CA ASN A 25 -0.92 -10.28 5.77
C ASN A 25 -2.08 -9.31 6.01
N SER A 26 -1.86 -8.01 5.76
CA SER A 26 -2.91 -7.00 5.91
C SER A 26 -4.04 -7.22 4.90
N MET A 27 -3.71 -7.55 3.64
CA MET A 27 -4.70 -7.91 2.62
C MET A 27 -5.49 -9.16 3.03
N ASN A 28 -4.82 -10.17 3.57
CA ASN A 28 -5.47 -11.40 4.01
C ASN A 28 -6.46 -11.13 5.15
N GLY A 29 -6.11 -10.27 6.10
CA GLY A 29 -7.02 -9.85 7.18
C GLY A 29 -8.27 -9.14 6.66
N ILE A 30 -8.13 -8.29 5.63
CA ILE A 30 -9.27 -7.62 4.98
C ILE A 30 -10.17 -8.63 4.27
N ILE A 31 -9.60 -9.55 3.49
CA ILE A 31 -10.37 -10.57 2.76
C ILE A 31 -11.12 -11.47 3.73
N PHE A 32 -10.43 -11.99 4.75
CA PHE A 32 -11.04 -12.86 5.76
C PHE A 32 -12.21 -12.15 6.47
N SER A 33 -12.05 -10.87 6.80
CA SER A 33 -13.12 -10.10 7.42
C SER A 33 -14.31 -9.91 6.48
N LEU A 34 -14.07 -9.74 5.17
CA LEU A 34 -15.15 -9.65 4.17
C LEU A 34 -15.90 -10.97 4.00
N GLU A 35 -15.19 -12.11 4.02
CA GLU A 35 -15.79 -13.45 3.94
C GLU A 35 -16.71 -13.72 5.14
N GLU A 36 -16.26 -13.42 6.36
CA GLU A 36 -17.09 -13.51 7.58
C GLU A 36 -18.34 -12.60 7.50
N PHE A 37 -18.24 -11.47 6.81
CA PHE A 37 -19.35 -10.54 6.64
C PHE A 37 -20.38 -10.98 5.59
N GLU A 38 -20.06 -11.87 4.64
CA GLU A 38 -21.06 -12.36 3.67
C GLU A 38 -22.24 -13.08 4.35
N GLU A 39 -22.04 -13.60 5.56
CA GLU A 39 -23.04 -14.32 6.35
C GLU A 39 -23.88 -13.40 7.27
N CYS A 40 -23.54 -12.11 7.36
CA CYS A 40 -24.19 -11.16 8.28
C CYS A 40 -25.41 -10.43 7.68
N ASP A 41 -26.31 -9.97 8.54
CA ASP A 41 -27.43 -9.10 8.15
C ASP A 41 -26.91 -7.74 7.65
N LYS A 42 -27.18 -7.45 6.38
CA LYS A 42 -26.69 -6.25 5.69
C LYS A 42 -27.34 -4.96 6.19
N ASP A 43 -28.45 -5.07 6.92
CA ASP A 43 -29.12 -3.91 7.49
C ASP A 43 -28.61 -3.51 8.88
N ASP A 44 -27.78 -4.35 9.51
CA ASP A 44 -27.12 -4.05 10.78
C ASP A 44 -26.19 -2.82 10.64
N ILE A 45 -26.31 -1.90 11.61
CA ILE A 45 -25.48 -0.70 11.69
C ILE A 45 -24.01 -1.10 11.94
N THR A 46 -23.76 -2.10 12.78
CA THR A 46 -22.42 -2.59 13.07
C THR A 46 -21.76 -3.21 11.83
N TYR A 47 -22.54 -3.87 10.96
CA TYR A 47 -22.06 -4.37 9.67
C TYR A 47 -21.63 -3.23 8.74
N LYS A 48 -22.45 -2.17 8.64
CA LYS A 48 -22.14 -0.99 7.81
C LYS A 48 -20.89 -0.25 8.29
N GLU A 49 -20.72 -0.10 9.60
CA GLU A 49 -19.52 0.51 10.21
C GLU A 49 -18.26 -0.33 9.97
N ALA A 50 -18.35 -1.65 10.14
CA ALA A 50 -17.22 -2.55 9.91
C ALA A 50 -16.77 -2.55 8.44
N LEU A 51 -17.72 -2.57 7.48
CA LEU A 51 -17.40 -2.43 6.05
C LEU A 51 -16.72 -1.09 5.72
N LEU A 52 -17.13 0.00 6.37
CA LEU A 52 -16.51 1.30 6.19
C LEU A 52 -15.05 1.28 6.66
N LEU A 53 -14.78 0.70 7.84
CA LEU A 53 -13.42 0.53 8.36
C LEU A 53 -12.56 -0.37 7.46
N LEU A 54 -13.12 -1.46 6.92
CA LEU A 54 -12.41 -2.32 5.97
C LEU A 54 -12.07 -1.58 4.68
N ARG A 55 -12.97 -0.74 4.18
CA ARG A 55 -12.73 0.09 3.01
C ARG A 55 -11.64 1.13 3.25
N GLU A 56 -11.64 1.78 4.41
CA GLU A 56 -10.58 2.71 4.81
C GLU A 56 -9.23 2.00 4.92
N SER A 57 -9.20 0.84 5.59
CA SER A 57 -8.01 0.00 5.72
C SER A 57 -7.47 -0.45 4.36
N SER A 58 -8.34 -0.89 3.45
CA SER A 58 -7.96 -1.27 2.08
C SER A 58 -7.38 -0.09 1.29
N ASN A 59 -7.99 1.10 1.39
CA ASN A 59 -7.49 2.30 0.73
C ASN A 59 -6.11 2.71 1.25
N ASP A 60 -5.91 2.69 2.57
CA ASP A 60 -4.61 2.99 3.19
C ASP A 60 -3.54 1.98 2.73
N LEU A 61 -3.87 0.69 2.74
CA LEU A 61 -2.97 -0.37 2.32
C LEU A 61 -2.56 -0.25 0.84
N ILE A 62 -3.51 0.07 -0.04
CA ILE A 62 -3.24 0.33 -1.47
C ILE A 62 -2.34 1.56 -1.64
N ASN A 63 -2.55 2.63 -0.86
CA ASN A 63 -1.72 3.82 -0.93
C ASN A 63 -0.28 3.54 -0.47
N LYS A 64 -0.10 2.78 0.61
CA LYS A 64 1.22 2.30 1.06
C LYS A 64 1.91 1.47 -0.02
N HIS A 65 1.18 0.56 -0.68
CA HIS A 65 1.73 -0.23 -1.79
C HIS A 65 2.17 0.64 -2.98
N LYS A 66 1.42 1.68 -3.34
CA LYS A 66 1.83 2.62 -4.40
C LYS A 66 3.13 3.34 -4.05
N VAL A 67 3.27 3.81 -2.82
CA VAL A 67 4.50 4.47 -2.33
C VAL A 67 5.67 3.49 -2.35
N MET A 68 5.47 2.25 -1.89
CA MET A 68 6.50 1.21 -1.99
C MET A 68 6.90 0.95 -3.44
N LYS A 69 5.92 0.76 -4.34
CA LYS A 69 6.17 0.54 -5.76
C LYS A 69 6.95 1.70 -6.38
N GLN A 70 6.68 2.94 -6.00
CA GLN A 70 7.45 4.10 -6.44
C GLN A 70 8.87 4.09 -5.89
N ALA A 71 9.05 3.84 -4.60
CA ALA A 71 10.37 3.79 -3.95
C ALA A 71 11.27 2.67 -4.50
N TYR A 72 10.67 1.56 -4.94
CA TYR A 72 11.38 0.41 -5.49
C TYR A 72 11.34 0.34 -7.03
N SER A 73 10.68 1.28 -7.71
CA SER A 73 10.69 1.39 -9.17
C SER A 73 11.96 2.11 -9.62
N SER A 74 12.86 1.38 -10.29
CA SER A 74 14.07 1.93 -10.91
C SER A 74 13.82 2.81 -12.14
N SER A 75 12.57 3.21 -12.40
CA SER A 75 12.23 4.14 -13.48
C SER A 75 12.78 5.54 -13.17
N GLU A 76 13.46 6.18 -14.12
CA GLU A 76 14.10 7.50 -13.99
C GLU A 76 13.16 8.58 -13.41
N ASP A 77 11.85 8.47 -13.64
CA ASP A 77 10.82 9.41 -13.14
C ASP A 77 10.57 9.37 -11.62
N ASN A 78 11.00 8.31 -10.91
CA ASN A 78 10.75 8.12 -9.47
C ASN A 78 11.99 8.35 -8.58
N TYR A 79 13.12 8.76 -9.16
CA TYR A 79 14.36 8.99 -8.42
C TYR A 79 14.35 10.29 -7.59
N ASN A 80 13.39 11.18 -7.84
CA ASN A 80 13.27 12.47 -7.16
C ASN A 80 11.95 12.57 -6.40
N PHE A 81 12.02 12.38 -5.07
CA PHE A 81 10.88 12.50 -4.16
C PHE A 81 10.09 13.79 -4.34
N CYS A 82 10.75 14.93 -4.60
CA CYS A 82 10.08 16.20 -4.84
C CYS A 82 9.25 16.19 -6.14
N GLN A 83 9.75 15.51 -7.18
CA GLN A 83 9.06 15.34 -8.45
C GLN A 83 7.85 14.41 -8.31
N THR A 84 8.02 13.27 -7.63
CA THR A 84 6.94 12.33 -7.34
C THR A 84 5.83 12.99 -6.52
N LYS A 85 6.20 13.77 -5.49
CA LYS A 85 5.25 14.54 -4.68
C LYS A 85 4.48 15.56 -5.54
N SER A 86 5.18 16.34 -6.36
CA SER A 86 4.55 17.33 -7.25
C SER A 86 3.60 16.68 -8.28
N ASN A 87 3.98 15.52 -8.84
CA ASN A 87 3.13 14.78 -9.78
C ASN A 87 1.83 14.29 -9.13
N ILE A 88 1.90 13.81 -7.89
CA ILE A 88 0.71 13.38 -7.11
C ILE A 88 -0.20 14.58 -6.82
N GLU A 89 0.36 15.70 -6.36
CA GLU A 89 -0.41 16.92 -6.07
C GLU A 89 -1.11 17.46 -7.33
N ASN A 90 -0.42 17.49 -8.47
CA ASN A 90 -0.98 17.92 -9.75
C ASN A 90 -2.09 16.98 -10.27
N TYR A 91 -1.93 15.67 -10.08
CA TYR A 91 -2.95 14.69 -10.46
C TYR A 91 -4.24 14.86 -9.64
N LEU A 92 -4.11 15.12 -8.33
CA LEU A 92 -5.26 15.36 -7.45
C LEU A 92 -5.97 16.68 -7.79
N LEU A 93 -5.23 17.71 -8.19
CA LEU A 93 -5.80 18.99 -8.63
C LEU A 93 -6.60 18.87 -9.94
N LYS A 94 -6.17 18.01 -10.88
CA LYS A 94 -6.89 17.76 -12.14
C LYS A 94 -8.16 16.91 -11.99
N LYS A 95 -8.36 16.28 -10.83
CA LYS A 95 -9.52 15.43 -10.55
C LYS A 95 -10.68 16.19 -9.88
N LYS A 96 -10.49 17.47 -9.54
CA LYS A 96 -11.56 18.42 -9.17
C LYS A 96 -12.13 19.05 -10.43
#